data_AF-Q89ZE4-F1
#
_entry.id   AF-Q89ZE4-F1
#
_cell.length_a   1.000
_cell.length_b   1.000
_cell.length_c   1.000
_cell.angle_alpha   90.00
_cell.angle_beta   90.00
_cell.angle_gamma   90.00
#
_symmetry.space_group_name_H-M   'P 1'
#
loop_
_entity.id
_entity.type
_entity.pdbx_description
1 polymer ?
#
loop_
_entity_poly.entity_id
_entity_poly.type
_entity_poly.pdbx_seq_one_letter_code
_entity_poly.pdbx_strand_id
1 'polypeptide(L)'
;MLQEFLEIEELKSIHEEKLRLMEREMALSTPLLTELEYIPMLYKWYCELSGCCEEAGVQNTDQKGQFLFVILFFYSPIALVGGRIVSGVRDKLAQLFGFTSPSAVSNLCKLIKSFYTTYKGYRKIVNQLCDEFMSRLKENGIIPQNPIL
;
A
#
# COMPACT_ATOMS: atom_id res chain seq x y z
N MET A 1 42.27 2.52 23.54
CA MET A 1 42.71 1.36 22.74
C MET A 1 41.80 0.15 22.88
N LEU A 2 41.78 -0.64 23.97
CA LEU A 2 40.92 -1.85 24.05
C LEU A 2 39.41 -1.56 23.94
N GLN A 3 38.95 -0.46 24.52
CA GLN A 3 37.55 -0.06 24.45
C GLN A 3 37.11 0.37 23.05
N GLU A 4 37.98 1.07 22.30
CA GLU A 4 37.73 1.48 20.92
C GLU A 4 37.60 0.27 19.97
N PHE A 5 38.33 -0.83 20.23
CA PHE A 5 38.18 -2.07 19.46
C PHE A 5 36.85 -2.77 19.73
N LEU A 6 36.38 -2.80 20.98
CA LEU A 6 35.06 -3.33 21.33
C LEU A 6 33.92 -2.50 20.71
N GLU A 7 34.05 -1.17 20.72
CA GLU A 7 33.10 -0.26 20.08
C GLU A 7 33.03 -0.47 18.56
N ILE A 8 34.16 -0.77 17.89
CA ILE A 8 34.18 -1.11 16.46
C ILE A 8 33.49 -2.45 16.18
N GLU A 9 33.69 -3.47 17.02
CA GLU A 9 33.01 -4.75 16.89
C GLU A 9 31.50 -4.63 17.10
N GLU A 10 31.07 -3.85 18.10
CA GLU A 10 29.66 -3.53 18.33
C GLU A 10 29.06 -2.78 17.13
N LEU A 11 29.78 -1.80 16.59
CA LEU A 11 29.32 -1.05 15.41
C LEU A 11 29.15 -1.95 14.18
N LYS A 12 30.05 -2.92 13.97
CA LYS A 12 29.91 -3.92 12.89
C LYS A 12 28.67 -4.79 13.08
N SER A 13 28.44 -5.30 14.29
CA SER A 13 27.26 -6.10 14.62
C SER A 13 25.96 -5.33 14.35
N ILE A 14 25.88 -4.07 14.80
CA ILE A 14 24.73 -3.19 14.55
C ILE A 14 24.53 -2.95 13.03
N HIS A 15 25.61 -2.78 12.27
CA HIS A 15 25.53 -2.57 10.83
C HIS A 15 24.97 -3.81 10.10
N GLU A 16 25.45 -5.00 10.46
CA GLU A 16 24.96 -6.26 9.90
C GLU A 16 23.47 -6.48 10.23
N GLU A 17 23.05 -6.18 11.46
CA GLU A 17 21.63 -6.28 11.84
C GLU A 17 20.76 -5.30 11.04
N LYS A 18 21.21 -4.06 10.84
CA LYS A 18 20.51 -3.07 10.01
C LYS A 18 20.34 -3.55 8.57
N LEU A 19 21.38 -4.12 7.97
CA LEU A 19 21.31 -4.66 6.60
C LEU A 19 20.28 -5.79 6.50
N ARG A 20 20.32 -6.74 7.43
CA ARG A 20 19.37 -7.85 7.48
C ARG A 20 17.92 -7.39 7.65
N LEU A 21 17.68 -6.38 8.50
CA LEU A 21 16.35 -5.79 8.67
C LEU A 21 15.88 -5.07 7.41
N MET A 22 16.78 -4.35 6.74
CA MET A 22 16.49 -3.65 5.48
C MET A 22 16.11 -4.63 4.36
N GLU A 23 16.85 -5.73 4.21
CA GLU A 23 16.54 -6.78 3.23
C GLU A 23 15.16 -7.39 3.48
N ARG A 24 14.84 -7.67 4.75
CA ARG A 24 13.54 -8.22 5.12
C ARG A 24 12.40 -7.22 4.87
N GLU A 25 12.60 -5.93 5.19
CA GLU A 25 11.63 -4.88 4.89
C GLU A 25 11.40 -4.77 3.37
N MET A 26 12.47 -4.83 2.57
CA MET A 26 12.37 -4.79 1.11
C MET A 26 11.60 -6.00 0.56
N ALA A 27 11.86 -7.20 1.07
CA ALA A 27 11.10 -8.40 0.70
C ALA A 27 9.61 -8.26 1.04
N LEU A 28 9.29 -7.89 2.29
CA LEU A 28 7.91 -7.72 2.76
C LEU A 28 7.15 -6.58 2.07
N SER A 29 7.87 -5.61 1.50
CA SER A 29 7.30 -4.45 0.84
C SER A 29 7.38 -4.47 -0.68
N THR A 30 7.77 -5.60 -1.27
CA THR A 30 7.78 -5.79 -2.72
C THR A 30 6.36 -5.65 -3.28
N PRO A 31 6.12 -4.74 -4.23
CA PRO A 31 4.82 -4.60 -4.87
C PRO A 31 4.40 -5.86 -5.62
N LEU A 32 3.11 -6.21 -5.53
CA LEU A 32 2.50 -7.27 -6.34
C LEU A 32 2.12 -6.79 -7.73
N LEU A 33 1.89 -5.48 -7.90
CA LEU A 33 1.55 -4.84 -9.16
C LEU A 33 2.46 -3.64 -9.42
N THR A 34 2.87 -3.48 -10.67
CA THR A 34 3.68 -2.35 -11.14
C THR A 34 3.01 -1.58 -12.28
N GLU A 35 2.22 -2.26 -13.11
CA GLU A 35 1.51 -1.67 -14.26
C GLU A 35 0.36 -0.77 -13.81
N LEU A 36 0.53 0.54 -13.91
CA LEU A 36 -0.42 1.54 -13.41
C LEU A 36 -1.75 1.54 -14.19
N GLU A 37 -1.75 0.94 -15.38
CA GLU A 37 -2.87 0.76 -16.29
C GLU A 37 -3.98 -0.11 -15.69
N TYR A 38 -3.66 -0.94 -14.69
CA TYR A 38 -4.69 -1.71 -13.98
C TYR A 38 -5.47 -0.87 -12.96
N ILE A 39 -4.95 0.27 -12.49
CA ILE A 39 -5.62 1.07 -11.44
C ILE A 39 -7.08 1.45 -11.80
N PRO A 40 -7.41 1.90 -13.02
CA PRO A 40 -8.80 2.15 -13.41
C PRO A 40 -9.68 0.90 -13.39
N MET A 41 -9.17 -0.26 -13.81
CA MET A 41 -9.91 -1.54 -13.75
C MET A 41 -10.16 -1.96 -12.29
N LEU A 42 -9.13 -1.86 -11.45
CA LEU A 42 -9.22 -2.12 -10.02
C LEU A 42 -10.24 -1.20 -9.34
N TYR A 43 -10.35 0.04 -9.80
CA TYR A 43 -11.34 0.97 -9.29
C TYR A 43 -12.77 0.56 -9.62
N LYS A 44 -13.02 0.06 -10.84
CA LYS A 44 -14.33 -0.49 -11.21
C LYS A 44 -14.72 -1.66 -10.32
N TRP A 45 -13.81 -2.59 -10.05
CA TRP A 45 -14.06 -3.67 -9.10
C TRP A 45 -14.39 -3.16 -7.69
N TYR A 46 -13.72 -2.11 -7.24
CA TYR A 46 -14.05 -1.47 -5.96
C TYR A 46 -15.48 -0.91 -5.96
N CYS A 47 -15.87 -0.19 -7.03
CA CYS A 47 -17.21 0.36 -7.15
C CYS A 47 -18.29 -0.74 -7.18
N GLU A 48 -18.05 -1.83 -7.92
CA GLU A 48 -18.92 -3.01 -7.94
C GLU A 48 -19.11 -3.61 -6.54
N LEU A 49 -18.02 -3.78 -5.80
CA LEU A 49 -18.03 -4.43 -4.48
C LEU A 49 -18.59 -3.55 -3.36
N SER A 50 -18.35 -2.24 -3.45
CA SER A 50 -18.80 -1.27 -2.43
C SER A 50 -20.17 -0.68 -2.73
N GLY A 51 -20.72 -0.90 -3.93
CA GLY A 51 -21.96 -0.31 -4.41
C GLY A 51 -21.86 1.21 -4.64
N CYS A 52 -20.66 1.76 -4.80
CA CYS A 52 -20.47 3.20 -5.02
C CYS A 52 -20.46 3.57 -6.52
N CYS A 53 -20.75 4.83 -6.82
CA CYS A 53 -20.69 5.36 -8.19
C CYS A 53 -19.25 5.28 -8.75
N GLU A 54 -19.09 5.02 -10.05
CA GLU A 54 -17.80 5.04 -10.75
C GLU A 54 -17.32 6.45 -11.11
N GLU A 55 -18.20 7.46 -11.03
CA GLU A 55 -17.85 8.84 -11.39
C GLU A 55 -16.75 9.40 -10.47
N ALA A 56 -15.69 9.90 -11.11
CA ALA A 56 -14.54 10.45 -10.40
C ALA A 56 -14.96 11.59 -9.46
N GLY A 57 -14.47 11.54 -8.23
CA GLY A 57 -14.67 12.61 -7.25
C GLY A 57 -15.95 12.51 -6.42
N VAL A 58 -16.91 11.67 -6.81
CA VAL A 58 -18.21 11.51 -6.12
C VAL A 58 -18.07 10.80 -4.76
N GLN A 59 -17.01 10.04 -4.57
CA GLN A 59 -16.82 9.17 -3.41
C GLN A 59 -16.48 10.01 -2.17
N ASN A 60 -17.00 9.57 -1.03
CA ASN A 60 -16.67 10.20 0.24
C ASN A 60 -15.24 9.83 0.68
N THR A 61 -14.75 10.49 1.74
CA THR A 61 -13.40 10.28 2.28
C THR A 61 -13.15 8.82 2.69
N ASP A 62 -14.15 8.14 3.24
CA ASP A 62 -14.01 6.76 3.69
C ASP A 62 -13.82 5.81 2.50
N GLN A 63 -14.63 5.99 1.44
CA GLN A 63 -14.55 5.21 0.21
C GLN A 63 -13.21 5.42 -0.51
N LYS A 64 -12.81 6.69 -0.68
CA LYS A 64 -11.48 7.04 -1.21
C LYS A 64 -10.37 6.42 -0.37
N GLY A 65 -10.53 6.42 0.96
CA GLY A 65 -9.58 5.82 1.89
C GLY A 65 -9.48 4.30 1.76
N GLN A 66 -10.61 3.60 1.67
CA GLN A 66 -10.65 2.15 1.49
C GLN A 66 -9.96 1.75 0.18
N PHE A 67 -10.29 2.41 -0.93
CA PHE A 67 -9.64 2.12 -2.22
C PHE A 67 -8.15 2.48 -2.20
N LEU A 68 -7.77 3.61 -1.59
CA LEU A 68 -6.36 3.97 -1.39
C LEU A 68 -5.62 2.87 -0.64
N PHE A 69 -6.19 2.33 0.43
CA PHE A 69 -5.56 1.25 1.20
C PHE A 69 -5.28 0.03 0.32
N VAL A 70 -6.28 -0.39 -0.46
CA VAL A 70 -6.16 -1.52 -1.41
C VAL A 70 -5.05 -1.26 -2.42
N ILE A 71 -5.01 -0.08 -3.05
CA ILE A 71 -3.97 0.25 -4.02
C ILE A 71 -2.58 0.30 -3.38
N LEU A 72 -2.44 0.85 -2.18
CA LEU A 72 -1.15 0.83 -1.48
C LEU A 72 -0.72 -0.60 -1.13
N PHE A 73 -1.65 -1.48 -0.75
CA PHE A 73 -1.34 -2.88 -0.49
C PHE A 73 -0.74 -3.58 -1.71
N PHE A 74 -1.25 -3.34 -2.92
CA PHE A 74 -0.75 -4.00 -4.13
C PHE A 74 0.46 -3.31 -4.78
N TYR A 75 0.50 -1.98 -4.80
CA TYR A 75 1.52 -1.21 -5.54
C TYR A 75 2.64 -0.64 -4.67
N SER A 76 2.39 -0.45 -3.37
CA SER A 76 3.34 0.26 -2.52
C SER A 76 3.19 -0.12 -1.04
N PRO A 77 3.35 -1.40 -0.64
CA PRO A 77 3.06 -1.84 0.73
C PRO A 77 3.83 -1.04 1.78
N ILE A 78 5.07 -0.62 1.47
CA ILE A 78 5.91 0.21 2.36
C ILE A 78 5.21 1.51 2.79
N ALA A 79 4.32 2.07 1.96
CA ALA A 79 3.61 3.31 2.27
C ALA A 79 2.63 3.15 3.44
N LEU A 80 2.10 1.94 3.65
CA LEU A 80 1.22 1.60 4.77
C LEU A 80 1.95 1.63 6.12
N VAL A 81 3.28 1.47 6.12
CA VAL A 81 4.11 1.55 7.33
C VAL A 81 4.92 2.85 7.45
N GLY A 82 4.72 3.80 6.52
CA GLY A 82 5.35 5.14 6.59
C GLY A 82 6.39 5.42 5.52
N GLY A 83 6.67 4.47 4.62
CA GLY A 83 7.51 4.69 3.46
C GLY A 83 6.88 5.58 2.39
N ARG A 84 7.62 5.77 1.31
CA ARG A 84 7.17 6.57 0.16
C ARG A 84 6.22 5.76 -0.71
N ILE A 85 5.20 6.43 -1.24
CA ILE A 85 4.33 5.87 -2.29
C ILE A 85 5.16 5.75 -3.58
N VAL A 86 5.07 4.60 -4.25
CA VAL A 86 5.70 4.38 -5.57
C VAL A 86 5.31 5.49 -6.56
N SER A 87 6.27 5.91 -7.38
CA SER A 87 6.09 6.99 -8.35
C SER A 87 4.91 6.73 -9.29
N GLY A 88 4.17 7.77 -9.68
CA GLY A 88 3.01 7.68 -10.57
C GLY A 88 1.71 7.19 -9.91
N VAL A 89 1.76 6.30 -8.91
CA VAL A 89 0.55 5.81 -8.18
C VAL A 89 -0.21 6.97 -7.56
N ARG A 90 0.51 7.87 -6.89
CA ARG A 90 -0.08 9.05 -6.24
C ARG A 90 -0.83 9.95 -7.22
N ASP A 91 -0.28 10.13 -8.41
CA ASP A 91 -0.85 11.04 -9.42
C ASP A 91 -2.08 10.41 -10.08
N LYS A 92 -2.05 9.10 -10.36
CA LYS A 92 -3.21 8.33 -10.83
C LYS A 92 -4.37 8.39 -9.84
N LEU A 93 -4.08 8.19 -8.55
CA LEU A 93 -5.10 8.27 -7.50
C LEU A 93 -5.66 9.67 -7.33
N ALA A 94 -4.83 10.71 -7.46
CA ALA A 94 -5.30 12.09 -7.38
C ALA A 94 -6.29 12.40 -8.52
N GLN A 95 -5.98 11.99 -9.75
CA GLN A 95 -6.89 12.13 -10.89
C GLN A 95 -8.21 11.38 -10.66
N LEU A 96 -8.12 10.12 -10.23
CA LEU A 96 -9.29 9.27 -9.99
C LEU A 96 -10.21 9.81 -8.88
N PHE A 97 -9.63 10.33 -7.81
CA PHE A 97 -10.37 10.91 -6.69
C PHE A 97 -10.83 12.35 -6.93
N GLY A 98 -10.54 12.93 -8.09
CA GLY A 98 -10.86 14.32 -8.40
C GLY A 98 -10.13 15.33 -7.52
N PHE A 99 -8.94 14.98 -7.01
CA PHE A 99 -8.13 15.89 -6.22
C PHE A 99 -7.35 16.86 -7.11
N THR A 100 -7.33 18.13 -6.70
CA THR A 100 -6.56 19.18 -7.39
C THR A 100 -5.06 19.05 -7.21
N SER A 101 -4.61 18.30 -6.18
CA SER A 101 -3.20 18.10 -5.88
C SER A 101 -2.91 16.66 -5.41
N PRO A 102 -1.82 16.03 -5.88
CA PRO A 102 -1.35 14.75 -5.38
C PRO A 102 -1.05 14.72 -3.87
N SER A 103 -0.77 15.87 -3.24
CA SER A 103 -0.54 15.93 -1.79
C SER A 103 -1.78 15.55 -0.97
N ALA A 104 -2.99 15.70 -1.52
CA ALA A 104 -4.23 15.25 -0.89
C ALA A 104 -4.25 13.73 -0.67
N VAL A 105 -3.68 12.95 -1.60
CA VAL A 105 -3.51 11.50 -1.45
C VAL A 105 -2.57 11.17 -0.29
N SER A 106 -1.48 11.92 -0.14
CA SER A 106 -0.55 11.73 0.98
C SER A 106 -1.19 12.06 2.33
N ASN A 107 -2.05 13.06 2.39
CA ASN A 107 -2.83 13.38 3.60
C ASN A 107 -3.84 12.28 3.92
N LEU A 108 -4.56 11.78 2.92
CA LEU A 108 -5.47 10.65 3.08
C LEU A 108 -4.71 9.39 3.55
N CYS A 109 -3.51 9.14 3.02
CA CYS A 109 -2.64 8.04 3.47
C CYS A 109 -2.34 8.09 4.98
N LYS A 110 -2.13 9.29 5.55
CA LYS A 110 -1.95 9.44 7.00
C LYS A 110 -3.21 9.06 7.78
N LEU A 111 -4.39 9.45 7.27
CA LEU A 111 -5.67 9.15 7.89
C LEU A 111 -5.97 7.64 7.89
N ILE A 112 -5.82 6.97 6.75
CA ILE A 112 -6.12 5.53 6.63
C ILE A 112 -5.22 4.68 7.52
N LYS A 113 -3.97 5.09 7.76
CA LYS A 113 -3.06 4.40 8.68
C LYS A 113 -3.58 4.45 10.11
N SER A 114 -4.04 5.62 10.55
CA SER A 114 -4.69 5.79 11.85
C SER A 114 -5.99 4.98 11.94
N PHE A 115 -6.77 4.91 10.86
CA PHE A 115 -8.02 4.17 10.86
C PHE A 115 -7.81 2.67 10.89
N TYR A 116 -6.83 2.17 10.13
CA TYR A 116 -6.47 0.76 10.10
C TYR A 116 -6.00 0.26 11.46
N THR A 117 -5.28 1.08 12.24
CA THR A 117 -4.83 0.69 13.58
C THR A 117 -5.97 0.77 14.60
N THR A 118 -6.70 1.90 14.61
CA THR A 118 -7.70 2.24 15.62
C THR A 118 -9.02 1.48 15.47
N TYR A 119 -9.56 1.40 14.26
CA TYR A 119 -10.93 0.93 14.03
C TYR A 119 -10.98 -0.49 13.46
N LYS A 120 -11.38 -1.45 14.31
CA LYS A 120 -11.55 -2.87 13.92
C LYS A 120 -12.46 -3.06 12.70
N GLY A 121 -13.56 -2.30 12.62
CA GLY A 121 -14.51 -2.37 11.50
C GLY A 121 -13.89 -1.95 10.17
N TYR A 122 -13.17 -0.83 10.16
CA TYR A 122 -12.45 -0.35 8.98
C TYR A 122 -11.41 -1.38 8.50
N ARG A 123 -10.58 -1.89 9.42
CA ARG A 123 -9.59 -2.94 9.14
C ARG A 123 -10.23 -4.20 8.54
N LYS A 124 -11.36 -4.65 9.08
CA LYS A 124 -12.08 -5.82 8.54
C LYS A 124 -12.50 -5.58 7.09
N ILE A 125 -13.08 -4.43 6.79
CA ILE A 125 -13.54 -4.09 5.43
C ILE A 125 -12.38 -4.07 4.44
N VAL A 126 -11.29 -3.35 4.73
CA VAL A 126 -10.18 -3.25 3.78
C VAL A 126 -9.45 -4.58 3.59
N ASN A 127 -9.36 -5.42 4.63
CA ASN A 127 -8.80 -6.77 4.48
C ASN A 127 -9.66 -7.64 3.56
N GLN A 128 -10.99 -7.61 3.74
CA GLN A 128 -11.91 -8.33 2.86
C GLN A 128 -11.82 -7.84 1.40
N LEU A 129 -11.67 -6.53 1.19
CA LEU A 129 -11.43 -5.98 -0.15
C LEU A 129 -10.10 -6.46 -0.73
N CYS A 130 -9.01 -6.46 0.04
CA CYS A 130 -7.73 -6.99 -0.42
C CYS A 130 -7.81 -8.48 -0.79
N ASP A 131 -8.50 -9.30 0.00
CA ASP A 131 -8.68 -10.73 -0.27
C ASP A 131 -9.48 -10.99 -1.56
N GLU A 132 -10.56 -10.22 -1.77
CA GLU A 132 -11.37 -10.29 -2.99
C GLU A 132 -10.57 -9.84 -4.22
N PHE A 133 -9.82 -8.75 -4.12
CA PHE A 133 -8.96 -8.27 -5.20
C PHE A 133 -7.86 -9.28 -5.54
N MET A 134 -7.22 -9.85 -4.53
CA MET A 134 -6.22 -10.89 -4.69
C MET A 134 -6.79 -12.09 -5.46
N SER A 135 -8.00 -12.51 -5.11
CA SER A 135 -8.69 -13.63 -5.75
C SER A 135 -8.97 -13.32 -7.23
N ARG A 136 -9.57 -12.15 -7.53
CA ARG A 136 -9.83 -11.73 -8.91
C ARG A 136 -8.55 -11.57 -9.73
N LEU A 137 -7.49 -10.98 -9.16
CA LEU A 137 -6.20 -10.83 -9.84
C LEU A 137 -5.60 -12.18 -10.25
N LYS A 138 -5.72 -13.19 -9.38
CA LYS A 138 -5.29 -14.56 -9.67
C LYS A 138 -6.14 -15.24 -10.74
N GLU A 139 -7.46 -15.13 -10.64
CA GLU A 139 -8.42 -15.70 -11.60
C GLU A 139 -8.24 -15.12 -13.01
N ASN A 140 -7.93 -13.82 -13.09
CA ASN A 140 -7.64 -13.13 -14.36
C ASN A 140 -6.21 -13.34 -14.85
N GLY A 141 -5.37 -14.10 -14.13
CA GLY A 141 -3.98 -14.37 -14.51
C GLY A 141 -3.06 -13.13 -14.48
N ILE A 142 -3.45 -12.07 -13.78
CA ILE A 142 -2.66 -10.83 -13.66
C ILE A 142 -1.50 -11.04 -12.68
N ILE A 143 -1.73 -11.83 -11.62
CA ILE A 143 -0.70 -12.23 -10.66
C ILE A 143 -0.64 -13.77 -10.57
N PRO A 144 0.51 -14.36 -10.21
CA PRO A 144 0.63 -15.80 -10.05
C PRO A 144 -0.27 -16.34 -8.93
N GLN A 145 -0.74 -17.58 -9.09
CA GLN A 145 -1.60 -18.27 -8.10
C GLN A 145 -0.94 -18.37 -6.72
N ASN A 146 0.39 -18.52 -6.71
CA ASN A 146 1.25 -18.46 -5.54
C ASN A 146 2.23 -17.29 -5.70
N PRO A 147 1.87 -16.07 -5.28
CA PRO A 147 2.86 -15.01 -5.16
C PRO A 147 3.87 -15.46 -4.12
N ILE A 148 5.16 -15.46 -4.48
CA ILE A 148 6.25 -15.73 -3.55
C ILE A 148 6.25 -14.54 -2.58
N LEU A 149 5.69 -14.76 -1.37
CA LEU A 149 5.81 -13.87 -0.22
C LEU A 149 7.06 -14.22 0.58
#